data_AF-A0A5P1FWE9-F1
#
_entry.id   AF-A0A5P1FWE9-F1
#
_cell.length_a   1.000
_cell.length_b   1.000
_cell.length_c   1.000
_cell.angle_alpha   90.00
_cell.angle_beta   90.00
_cell.angle_gamma   90.00
#
_symmetry.space_group_name_H-M   'P 1'
#
loop_
_entity.id
_entity.type
_entity.pdbx_description
1 polymer ?
#
loop_
_entity_poly.entity_id
_entity_poly.type
_entity_poly.pdbx_seq_one_letter_code
_entity_poly.pdbx_strand_id
1 'polypeptide(L)'
;MKNRLFIYIGNALDAGTDNGFSGILVDLFSKGSLIPELQEKSTWVKLKQRLRKGGRIMVNCGGSCVESEDGKRDGKLVMEETLRAMSEVFSGDDGLWVLDLGLKEEDSCVALTGPRPDSGEWKGKMVKGLRGFVDMWRAYQDEER
;
A
#
# COMPACT_ATOMS: atom_id res chain seq x y z
N MET A 1 -7.88 -19.53 -21.92
CA MET A 1 -6.76 -18.61 -21.65
C MET A 1 -5.75 -19.33 -20.77
N LYS A 2 -4.60 -19.74 -21.30
CA LYS A 2 -3.48 -20.27 -20.50
C LYS A 2 -2.36 -19.21 -20.51
N ASN A 3 -1.65 -19.07 -19.39
CA ASN A 3 -0.61 -18.07 -19.08
C ASN A 3 -1.13 -16.69 -18.61
N ARG A 4 -1.68 -16.63 -17.39
CA ARG A 4 -2.09 -15.38 -16.71
C ARG A 4 -1.17 -14.97 -15.55
N LEU A 5 -0.17 -15.78 -15.23
CA LEU A 5 0.80 -15.55 -14.16
C LEU A 5 2.21 -15.70 -14.74
N PHE A 6 3.03 -14.69 -14.51
CA PHE A 6 4.43 -14.65 -14.89
C PHE A 6 5.23 -14.32 -13.63
N ILE A 7 6.34 -15.02 -13.43
CA ILE A 7 7.22 -14.83 -12.27
C ILE A 7 8.55 -14.29 -12.78
N TYR A 8 8.98 -13.18 -12.21
CA TYR A 8 10.26 -12.54 -12.51
C TYR A 8 11.07 -12.51 -11.22
N ILE A 9 12.36 -12.84 -11.32
CA ILE A 9 13.30 -12.78 -10.20
C ILE A 9 14.17 -11.54 -10.41
N GLY A 10 14.15 -10.62 -9.45
CA GLY A 10 14.92 -9.38 -9.50
C GLY A 10 14.41 -8.37 -8.49
N ASN A 11 14.91 -7.14 -8.60
CA ASN A 11 14.41 -6.02 -7.82
C ASN A 11 13.00 -5.63 -8.30
N ALA A 12 12.00 -5.82 -7.46
CA ALA A 12 10.61 -5.52 -7.78
C ALA A 12 10.37 -4.03 -8.07
N LEU A 13 11.19 -3.12 -7.52
CA LEU A 13 11.08 -1.68 -7.76
C LEU A 13 11.47 -1.26 -9.19
N ASP A 14 12.20 -2.13 -9.91
CA ASP A 14 12.57 -1.92 -11.31
C ASP A 14 11.55 -2.51 -12.30
N ALA A 15 10.49 -3.15 -11.80
CA ALA A 15 9.49 -3.79 -12.63
C ALA A 15 8.72 -2.78 -13.50
N GLY A 16 8.43 -3.19 -14.75
CA GLY A 16 7.71 -2.36 -15.70
C GLY A 16 7.12 -3.17 -16.85
N THR A 17 6.17 -2.55 -17.56
CA THR A 17 5.64 -3.04 -18.84
C THR A 17 5.46 -1.85 -19.77
N ASP A 18 5.50 -2.07 -21.09
CA ASP A 18 5.42 -0.99 -22.09
C ASP A 18 4.17 -0.11 -21.93
N ASN A 19 3.07 -0.71 -21.47
CA ASN A 19 1.79 -0.03 -21.30
C ASN A 19 1.47 0.30 -19.84
N GLY A 20 2.39 0.07 -18.90
CA GLY A 20 2.13 0.22 -17.46
C GLY A 20 1.11 -0.79 -16.89
N PHE A 21 1.00 -0.78 -15.57
CA PHE A 21 0.12 -1.64 -14.80
C PHE A 21 -1.23 -0.98 -14.51
N SER A 22 -2.32 -1.76 -14.57
CA SER A 22 -3.63 -1.31 -14.07
C SER A 22 -3.70 -1.28 -12.55
N GLY A 23 -2.83 -2.03 -11.87
CA GLY A 23 -2.69 -2.01 -10.42
C GLY A 23 -1.34 -2.56 -10.00
N ILE A 24 -0.80 -2.05 -8.89
CA ILE A 24 0.43 -2.53 -8.26
C ILE A 24 0.08 -2.92 -6.83
N LEU A 25 0.45 -4.13 -6.43
CA LEU A 25 0.37 -4.61 -5.05
C LEU A 25 1.79 -4.65 -4.50
N VAL A 26 2.04 -3.95 -3.39
CA VAL A 26 3.35 -3.87 -2.75
C VAL A 26 3.29 -4.57 -1.40
N ASP A 27 4.07 -5.63 -1.27
CA ASP A 27 4.25 -6.42 -0.03
C ASP A 27 5.73 -6.80 0.06
N LEU A 28 6.57 -5.81 0.36
CA LEU A 28 8.03 -5.91 0.27
C LEU A 28 8.67 -5.74 1.66
N PHE A 29 9.10 -6.87 2.22
CA PHE A 29 9.76 -6.94 3.52
C PHE A 29 11.13 -7.58 3.38
N SER A 30 12.08 -7.09 4.18
CA SER A 30 13.41 -7.67 4.33
C SER A 30 13.80 -7.63 5.80
N LYS A 31 14.29 -8.75 6.33
CA LYS A 31 14.70 -8.89 7.76
C LYS A 31 13.63 -8.43 8.75
N GLY A 32 12.37 -8.80 8.47
CA GLY A 32 11.25 -8.43 9.32
C GLY A 32 11.01 -6.92 9.39
N SER A 33 11.24 -6.16 8.31
CA SER A 33 10.90 -4.72 8.22
C SER A 33 10.54 -4.37 6.78
N LEU A 34 9.74 -3.32 6.56
CA LEU A 34 9.59 -2.76 5.22
C LEU A 34 10.95 -2.32 4.71
N ILE A 35 11.18 -2.54 3.40
CA ILE A 35 12.42 -2.10 2.76
C ILE A 35 12.53 -0.56 2.83
N PRO A 36 13.72 -0.01 3.10
CA PRO A 36 13.89 1.42 3.36
C PRO A 36 13.49 2.30 2.18
N GLU A 37 13.57 1.77 0.95
CA GLU A 37 13.18 2.46 -0.28
C GLU A 37 11.71 2.88 -0.28
N LEU A 38 10.83 2.23 0.48
CA LEU A 38 9.42 2.60 0.59
C LEU A 38 9.18 3.85 1.45
N GLN A 39 10.17 4.28 2.24
CA GLN A 39 10.13 5.54 2.98
C GLN A 39 10.59 6.73 2.10
N GLU A 40 11.05 6.46 0.87
CA GLU A 40 11.53 7.47 -0.05
C GLU A 40 10.43 7.92 -1.01
N LYS A 41 10.10 9.21 -1.00
CA LYS A 41 9.16 9.84 -1.96
C LYS A 41 9.46 9.48 -3.41
N SER A 42 10.74 9.43 -3.77
CA SER A 42 11.18 9.17 -5.14
C SER A 42 10.77 7.77 -5.64
N THR A 43 10.66 6.79 -4.74
CA THR A 43 10.15 5.45 -5.04
C THR A 43 8.69 5.51 -5.46
N TRP A 44 7.87 6.23 -4.70
CA TRP A 44 6.44 6.40 -5.01
C TRP A 44 6.19 7.16 -6.30
N VAL A 45 7.02 8.17 -6.62
CA VAL A 45 6.98 8.86 -7.92
C VAL A 45 7.24 7.89 -9.07
N LYS A 46 8.27 7.04 -8.96
CA LYS A 46 8.58 6.02 -9.97
C LYS A 46 7.45 5.02 -10.12
N LEU A 47 6.91 4.50 -9.02
CA LEU A 47 5.80 3.54 -9.05
C LEU A 47 4.53 4.15 -9.68
N LYS A 48 4.21 5.42 -9.39
CA LYS A 48 3.10 6.14 -10.02
C LYS A 48 3.26 6.23 -11.53
N GLN A 49 4.48 6.48 -12.03
CA GLN A 49 4.78 6.51 -13.47
C GLN A 49 4.63 5.14 -14.14
N ARG A 50 4.64 4.04 -13.38
CA ARG A 50 4.39 2.69 -13.90
C ARG A 50 2.90 2.34 -13.99
N LEU A 51 2.00 3.18 -13.49
CA LEU A 51 0.56 2.95 -13.61
C LEU A 51 0.02 3.44 -14.95
N ARG A 52 -0.99 2.72 -15.46
CA ARG A 52 -1.90 3.25 -16.47
C ARG A 52 -2.73 4.38 -15.90
N LYS A 53 -3.31 5.21 -16.77
CA LYS A 53 -4.34 6.18 -16.37
C LYS A 53 -5.47 5.46 -15.60
N GLY A 54 -5.75 5.92 -14.39
CA GLY A 54 -6.75 5.32 -13.48
C GLY A 54 -6.29 4.06 -12.74
N GLY A 55 -5.03 3.65 -12.90
CA GLY A 55 -4.43 2.56 -12.13
C GLY A 55 -4.20 2.96 -10.67
N ARG A 56 -4.04 1.96 -9.80
CA ARG A 56 -3.92 2.16 -8.34
C ARG A 56 -2.78 1.37 -7.73
N ILE A 57 -2.31 1.81 -6.58
CA ILE A 57 -1.34 1.07 -5.76
C ILE A 57 -2.01 0.71 -4.44
N MET A 58 -1.86 -0.55 -4.03
CA MET A 58 -2.19 -1.02 -2.69
C MET A 58 -0.91 -1.54 -2.03
N VAL A 59 -0.67 -1.16 -0.78
CA VAL A 59 0.58 -1.41 -0.07
C VAL A 59 0.26 -1.99 1.29
N ASN A 60 0.88 -3.11 1.64
CA ASN A 60 0.99 -3.52 3.03
C ASN A 60 2.05 -2.64 3.70
N CYS A 61 1.65 -1.79 4.63
CA CYS A 61 2.54 -0.84 5.30
C CYS A 61 3.14 -1.42 6.60
N GLY A 62 2.85 -2.68 6.93
CA GLY A 62 3.28 -3.27 8.20
C GLY A 62 2.65 -2.54 9.40
N GLY A 63 3.30 -2.62 10.55
CA GLY A 63 2.82 -2.07 11.81
C GLY A 63 3.81 -2.30 12.95
N SER A 64 3.38 -2.07 14.18
CA SER A 64 4.18 -2.31 15.40
C SER A 64 4.58 -3.79 15.58
N CYS A 65 3.84 -4.73 14.99
CA CYS A 65 4.07 -6.18 15.06
C CYS A 65 5.27 -6.67 14.21
N VAL A 66 5.93 -5.77 13.49
CA VAL A 66 7.04 -6.07 12.61
C VAL A 66 8.34 -6.03 13.42
N GLU A 67 8.74 -7.19 13.96
CA GLU A 67 9.99 -7.36 14.71
C GLU A 67 11.19 -7.33 13.76
N SER A 68 11.69 -6.12 13.51
CA SER A 68 12.94 -5.92 12.77
C SER A 68 14.10 -6.63 13.46
N GLU A 69 14.89 -7.38 12.71
CA GLU A 69 16.16 -7.94 13.21
C GLU A 69 17.15 -6.83 13.63
N ASP A 70 16.97 -5.61 13.09
CA ASP A 70 17.64 -4.41 13.56
C ASP A 70 16.74 -3.67 14.55
N GLY A 71 17.05 -3.77 15.84
CA GLY A 71 16.32 -3.10 16.92
C GLY A 71 16.32 -1.56 16.86
N LYS A 72 16.99 -0.95 15.89
CA LYS A 72 16.92 0.50 15.61
C LYS A 72 15.75 0.88 14.69
N ARG A 73 15.13 -0.07 13.99
CA ARG A 73 14.00 0.17 13.10
C ARG A 73 12.70 -0.15 13.82
N ASP A 74 12.06 0.89 14.34
CA ASP A 74 10.73 0.77 14.93
C ASP A 74 9.67 0.59 13.83
N GLY A 75 8.89 -0.50 13.89
CA GLY A 75 7.92 -0.85 12.86
C GLY A 75 6.81 0.19 12.69
N LYS A 76 6.40 0.86 13.77
CA LYS A 76 5.39 1.92 13.73
C LYS A 76 5.96 3.16 13.03
N LEU A 77 7.17 3.59 13.38
CA LEU A 77 7.84 4.73 12.74
C LEU A 77 8.05 4.47 11.24
N VAL A 78 8.53 3.27 10.87
CA VAL A 78 8.74 2.87 9.47
C VAL A 78 7.41 2.92 8.68
N MET A 79 6.32 2.45 9.27
CA MET A 79 4.98 2.54 8.67
C MET A 79 4.56 4.00 8.47
N GLU A 80 4.75 4.86 9.48
CA GLU A 80 4.38 6.29 9.43
C GLU A 80 5.19 7.06 8.38
N GLU A 81 6.51 6.87 8.34
CA GLU A 81 7.39 7.45 7.33
C GLU A 81 7.02 6.99 5.91
N THR A 82 6.66 5.71 5.76
CA THR A 82 6.16 5.18 4.48
C THR A 82 4.87 5.86 4.05
N LEU A 83 3.88 5.98 4.95
CA LEU A 83 2.60 6.64 4.66
C LEU A 83 2.78 8.13 4.34
N ARG A 84 3.68 8.82 5.04
CA ARG A 84 4.02 10.22 4.74
C ARG A 84 4.67 10.35 3.36
N ALA A 85 5.63 9.49 3.03
CA ALA A 85 6.25 9.49 1.71
C ALA A 85 5.23 9.24 0.57
N MET A 86 4.22 8.41 0.82
CA MET A 86 3.09 8.21 -0.10
C MET A 86 2.21 9.45 -0.22
N SER A 87 1.83 10.07 0.91
CA SER A 87 0.89 11.21 0.92
C SER A 87 1.43 12.42 0.14
N GLU A 88 2.75 12.61 0.15
CA GLU A 88 3.43 13.64 -0.64
C GLU A 88 3.28 13.46 -2.17
N VAL A 89 2.96 12.25 -2.64
CA VAL A 89 2.85 11.90 -4.07
C VAL A 89 1.40 11.68 -4.50
N PHE A 90 0.55 11.23 -3.57
CA PHE A 90 -0.86 10.87 -3.80
C PHE A 90 -1.83 11.79 -3.04
N SER A 91 -1.54 13.09 -3.01
CA SER A 91 -2.43 14.13 -2.45
C SER A 91 -3.48 14.62 -3.47
N GLY A 92 -4.51 15.31 -2.97
CA GLY A 92 -5.59 15.87 -3.82
C GLY A 92 -6.48 14.80 -4.45
N ASP A 93 -6.74 14.93 -5.76
CA ASP A 93 -7.65 14.05 -6.52
C ASP A 93 -7.18 12.59 -6.58
N ASP A 94 -5.88 12.35 -6.38
CA ASP A 94 -5.34 10.99 -6.33
C ASP A 94 -5.66 10.30 -5.01
N GLY A 95 -5.73 11.00 -3.89
CA GLY A 95 -6.11 10.46 -2.58
C GLY A 95 -5.25 9.31 -2.02
N LEU A 96 -5.18 9.24 -0.70
CA LEU A 96 -4.58 8.13 0.02
C LEU A 96 -5.56 7.64 1.10
N TRP A 97 -5.88 6.35 1.06
CA TRP A 97 -6.79 5.70 2.01
C TRP A 97 -6.01 4.67 2.80
N VAL A 98 -6.28 4.59 4.10
CA VAL A 98 -5.66 3.60 4.99
C VAL A 98 -6.71 2.75 5.67
N LEU A 99 -6.36 1.49 5.86
CA LEU A 99 -7.10 0.50 6.63
C LEU A 99 -6.17 -0.04 7.71
N ASP A 100 -6.46 0.29 8.96
CA ASP A 100 -5.79 -0.29 10.11
C ASP A 100 -6.56 -1.56 10.51
N LEU A 101 -5.91 -2.71 10.46
CA LEU A 101 -6.53 -4.01 10.70
C LEU A 101 -6.63 -4.39 12.19
N GLY A 102 -6.25 -3.48 13.08
CA GLY A 102 -6.14 -3.58 14.54
C GLY A 102 -7.14 -4.50 15.25
N LEU A 103 -6.90 -5.80 15.15
CA LEU A 103 -7.61 -6.84 15.85
C LEU A 103 -6.58 -7.55 16.72
N LYS A 104 -6.56 -7.21 18.01
CA LYS A 104 -5.79 -7.90 19.08
C LYS A 104 -4.29 -8.07 18.79
N GLU A 105 -3.51 -7.03 19.11
CA GLU A 105 -2.03 -7.02 19.09
C GLU A 105 -1.36 -6.92 17.70
N GLU A 106 -2.12 -7.00 16.60
CA GLU A 106 -1.63 -6.78 15.24
C GLU A 106 -2.03 -5.39 14.70
N ASP A 107 -1.13 -4.41 14.80
CA ASP A 107 -1.35 -3.04 14.27
C ASP A 107 -0.96 -2.92 12.77
N SER A 108 -1.27 -3.92 11.94
CA SER A 108 -0.93 -3.85 10.52
C SER A 108 -1.82 -2.84 9.78
N CYS A 109 -1.20 -2.02 8.94
CA CYS A 109 -1.85 -1.02 8.10
C CYS A 109 -1.74 -1.38 6.63
N VAL A 110 -2.80 -1.15 5.87
CA VAL A 110 -2.82 -1.23 4.41
C VAL A 110 -3.17 0.13 3.84
N ALA A 111 -2.42 0.60 2.84
CA ALA A 111 -2.70 1.82 2.11
C ALA A 111 -3.24 1.53 0.70
N LEU A 112 -4.10 2.41 0.18
CA LEU A 112 -4.67 2.36 -1.15
C LEU A 112 -4.70 3.75 -1.77
N THR A 113 -4.13 3.89 -2.96
CA THR A 113 -4.18 5.14 -3.74
C THR A 113 -5.42 5.19 -4.63
N GLY A 114 -5.77 6.38 -5.08
CA GLY A 114 -6.88 6.65 -5.99
C GLY A 114 -8.11 7.20 -5.25
N PRO A 115 -9.11 7.68 -6.03
CA PRO A 115 -10.37 8.18 -5.46
C PRO A 115 -11.10 7.07 -4.70
N ARG A 116 -11.86 7.43 -3.66
CA ARG A 116 -12.65 6.45 -2.89
C ARG A 116 -13.57 5.67 -3.83
N PRO A 117 -13.53 4.32 -3.84
CA PRO A 117 -14.54 3.56 -4.55
C PRO A 117 -15.92 3.77 -3.92
N ASP A 118 -16.98 3.67 -4.71
CA ASP A 118 -18.34 3.64 -4.16
C ASP A 118 -18.50 2.45 -3.22
N SER A 119 -18.84 2.72 -1.95
CA SER A 119 -18.92 1.68 -0.92
C SER A 119 -19.98 0.63 -1.23
N GLY A 120 -21.09 1.02 -1.87
CA GLY A 120 -22.19 0.11 -2.23
C GLY A 120 -21.77 -0.85 -3.35
N GLU A 121 -21.21 -0.31 -4.42
CA GLU A 121 -20.67 -1.10 -5.53
C GLU A 121 -19.53 -2.02 -5.07
N TRP A 122 -18.65 -1.52 -4.21
CA TRP A 122 -17.53 -2.31 -3.69
C TRP A 122 -18.05 -3.48 -2.85
N LYS A 123 -18.92 -3.24 -1.88
CA LYS A 123 -19.55 -4.33 -1.08
C LYS A 123 -20.32 -5.32 -1.93
N GLY A 124 -21.01 -4.85 -2.97
CA GLY A 124 -21.75 -5.68 -3.92
C GLY A 124 -20.86 -6.71 -4.64
N LYS A 125 -19.59 -6.36 -4.88
CA LYS A 125 -18.60 -7.24 -5.52
C LYS A 125 -17.81 -8.11 -4.54
N MET A 126 -17.97 -7.93 -3.23
CA MET A 126 -17.22 -8.67 -2.20
C MET A 126 -18.01 -9.84 -1.59
N VAL A 127 -17.26 -10.88 -1.19
CA VAL A 127 -17.76 -11.99 -0.37
C VAL A 127 -18.22 -11.46 1.00
N LYS A 128 -19.26 -12.08 1.57
CA LYS A 128 -19.93 -11.60 2.80
C LYS A 128 -18.96 -11.27 3.94
N GLY A 129 -17.95 -12.12 4.16
CA GLY A 129 -16.97 -11.96 5.24
C GLY A 129 -16.05 -10.74 5.11
N LEU A 130 -15.89 -10.19 3.90
CA LEU A 130 -15.00 -9.05 3.67
C LEU A 130 -15.72 -7.70 3.56
N ARG A 131 -17.06 -7.69 3.50
CA ARG A 131 -17.85 -6.47 3.30
C ARG A 131 -17.69 -5.46 4.44
N GLY A 132 -17.43 -5.93 5.66
CA GLY A 132 -17.22 -5.07 6.82
C GLY A 132 -15.99 -4.17 6.68
N PHE A 133 -14.92 -4.67 6.05
CA PHE A 133 -13.68 -3.91 5.88
C PHE A 133 -13.83 -2.72 4.91
N VAL A 134 -14.83 -2.73 4.02
CA VAL A 134 -15.06 -1.61 3.07
C VAL A 134 -15.33 -0.30 3.81
N ASP A 135 -16.05 -0.36 4.93
CA ASP A 135 -16.38 0.84 5.71
C ASP A 135 -15.25 1.30 6.63
N MET A 136 -14.25 0.46 6.86
CA MET A 136 -13.14 0.74 7.75
C MET A 136 -12.04 1.60 7.10
N TRP A 137 -12.05 1.75 5.77
CA TRP A 137 -11.12 2.63 5.06
C TRP A 137 -11.37 4.09 5.38
N ARG A 138 -10.32 4.78 5.85
CA ARG A 138 -10.31 6.21 6.16
C ARG A 138 -9.32 6.95 5.28
N ALA A 139 -9.59 8.21 4.99
CA ALA A 139 -8.62 9.07 4.32
C ALA A 139 -7.41 9.23 5.22
N TYR A 140 -6.21 9.13 4.66
CA TYR A 140 -4.99 9.47 5.38
C TYR A 140 -4.94 10.98 5.61
N GLN A 141 -4.67 11.37 6.85
CA GLN A 141 -4.44 12.76 7.25
C GLN A 141 -3.06 12.78 7.92
N ASP A 142 -2.19 13.69 7.51
CA ASP A 142 -0.84 13.88 8.09
C ASP A 142 -0.93 14.75 9.37
N GLU A 143 -1.98 14.56 10.16
CA GLU A 143 -2.13 15.17 11.48
C GLU A 143 -1.65 14.14 12.51
N GLU A 144 -0.73 14.56 13.38
CA GLU A 144 0.03 13.77 14.38
C GLU A 144 -0.73 12.52 14.88
N ARG A 145 -0.36 11.35 14.35
CA ARG A 145 -0.85 10.01 14.74
C ARG A 145 -0.01 9.40 15.87
#